data_AF-A0A256SIT5-F1
#
_entry.id   AF-A0A256SIT5-F1
#
_cell.length_a   1.000
_cell.length_b   1.000
_cell.length_c   1.000
_cell.angle_alpha   90.00
_cell.angle_beta   90.00
_cell.angle_gamma   90.00
#
_symmetry.space_group_name_H-M   'P 1'
#
loop_
_entity.id
_entity.type
_entity.pdbx_description
1 polymer ?
#
loop_
_entity_poly.entity_id
_entity_poly.type
_entity_poly.pdbx_seq_one_letter_code
_entity_poly.pdbx_strand_id
1 'polypeptide(L)' 'MVKEKAEPYFGLMIEMKKQKKTQAYLARLINVDRSTFNQKLNRTDGKDFYYSEAQLIAKNLHIQVSDFS' A
#
# COMPACT_ATOMS: atom_id res chain seq x y z
N MET A 1 16.42 -1.68 -11.14
CA MET A 1 16.31 -0.71 -10.03
C MET A 1 15.94 -1.48 -8.77
N VAL A 2 16.85 -1.55 -7.79
CA VAL A 2 16.53 -2.07 -6.45
C VAL A 2 15.83 -0.93 -5.73
N LYS A 3 14.54 -1.08 -5.42
CA LYS A 3 13.84 -0.12 -4.55
C LYS A 3 14.46 -0.24 -3.17
N GLU A 4 15.03 0.86 -2.66
CA GLU A 4 15.70 0.88 -1.36
C GLU A 4 14.65 0.88 -0.22
N LYS A 5 15.05 0.40 0.97
CA LYS A 5 14.26 0.45 2.22
C LYS A 5 13.80 1.86 2.63
N ALA A 6 14.29 2.90 1.95
CA ALA A 6 13.97 4.30 2.22
C ALA A 6 12.62 4.75 1.64
N GLU A 7 11.99 3.96 0.76
CA GLU A 7 10.70 4.33 0.18
C GLU A 7 9.56 4.22 1.22
N PRO A 8 8.62 5.18 1.26
CA PRO A 8 7.41 5.03 2.05
C PRO A 8 6.69 3.72 1.73
N TYR A 9 6.09 3.11 2.74
CA TYR A 9 5.28 1.90 2.57
C TYR A 9 6.05 0.72 1.92
N PHE A 10 7.38 0.64 2.11
CA PHE A 10 8.21 -0.42 1.54
C PHE A 10 7.78 -1.81 1.98
N GLY A 11 7.50 -2.01 3.28
CA GLY A 11 6.95 -3.26 3.80
C GLY A 11 5.65 -3.67 3.09
N LEU A 12 4.72 -2.73 2.88
CA LEU A 12 3.49 -2.99 2.12
C LEU A 12 3.79 -3.44 0.67
N MET A 13 4.74 -2.80 -0.01
CA MET A 13 5.14 -3.20 -1.36
C MET A 13 5.70 -4.63 -1.42
N ILE A 14 6.44 -5.05 -0.39
CA ILE A 14 6.97 -6.40 -0.28
C ILE A 14 5.83 -7.41 -0.09
N GLU A 15 4.90 -7.15 0.82
CA GLU A 15 3.78 -8.05 1.09
C GLU A 15 2.83 -8.18 -0.12
N MET A 16 2.60 -7.08 -0.83
CA MET A 16 1.88 -7.12 -2.11
C MET A 16 2.54 -8.07 -3.12
N LYS A 17 3.87 -8.00 -3.26
CA LYS A 17 4.63 -8.86 -4.19
C LYS A 17 4.58 -10.33 -3.75
N LYS A 18 4.81 -10.62 -2.47
CA LYS A 18 4.76 -11.99 -1.92
C LYS A 18 3.40 -12.65 -2.16
N GLN A 19 2.32 -11.89 -1.99
CA GLN A 19 0.95 -12.39 -2.12
C GLN A 19 0.34 -12.21 -3.52
N LYS A 20 1.15 -11.77 -4.51
CA LYS A 20 0.73 -11.51 -5.90
C LYS A 20 -0.47 -10.58 -6.01
N LYS A 21 -0.59 -9.59 -5.11
CA LYS A 21 -1.65 -8.58 -5.14
C LYS A 21 -1.20 -7.37 -5.95
N THR A 22 -2.07 -6.91 -6.84
CA THR A 22 -1.79 -5.73 -7.67
C THR A 22 -2.24 -4.45 -6.97
N GLN A 23 -1.60 -3.31 -7.29
CA GLN A 23 -2.08 -2.01 -6.83
C GLN A 23 -3.53 -1.75 -7.23
N ALA A 24 -3.93 -2.17 -8.44
CA ALA A 24 -5.30 -1.99 -8.91
C ALA A 24 -6.34 -2.78 -8.09
N TYR A 25 -5.94 -3.94 -7.55
CA TYR A 25 -6.81 -4.73 -6.67
C TYR A 25 -6.99 -4.04 -5.30
N LEU A 26 -5.90 -3.61 -4.66
CA LEU A 26 -5.97 -2.92 -3.38
C LEU A 26 -6.58 -1.51 -3.48
N ALA A 27 -6.42 -0.83 -4.61
CA ALA A 27 -7.10 0.43 -4.89
C ALA A 27 -8.63 0.27 -4.85
N ARG A 28 -9.16 -0.78 -5.50
CA ARG A 28 -10.60 -1.09 -5.45
C ARG A 28 -11.09 -1.41 -4.04
N LEU A 29 -10.28 -2.11 -3.24
CA LEU A 29 -10.62 -2.45 -1.86
C LEU A 29 -10.90 -1.21 -1.01
N ILE A 30 -10.16 -0.12 -1.24
CA ILE A 30 -10.30 1.14 -0.49
C ILE A 30 -11.07 2.21 -1.28
N ASN A 31 -11.74 1.81 -2.37
CA ASN A 31 -12.55 2.69 -3.23
C ASN A 31 -11.79 3.89 -3.82
N VAL A 32 -10.56 3.67 -4.29
CA VAL A 32 -9.77 4.67 -5.04
C VAL A 32 -9.30 4.10 -6.38
N ASP A 33 -8.90 4.99 -7.28
CA ASP A 33 -8.27 4.58 -8.54
C ASP A 33 -6.80 4.16 -8.33
N ARG A 34 -6.23 3.47 -9.33
CA ARG A 34 -4.85 2.97 -9.27
C ARG A 34 -3.82 4.10 -9.12
N SER A 35 -4.03 5.25 -9.75
CA SER A 35 -3.14 6.41 -9.67
C SER A 35 -3.13 6.98 -8.25
N THR A 36 -4.31 7.18 -7.67
CA THR A 36 -4.46 7.64 -6.28
C THR A 36 -3.82 6.66 -5.29
N PHE A 37 -4.01 5.35 -5.48
CA PHE A 37 -3.33 4.36 -4.66
C PHE A 37 -1.80 4.46 -4.79
N ASN A 38 -1.28 4.61 -6.01
CA ASN A 38 0.16 4.77 -6.24
C ASN A 38 0.69 6.07 -5.60
N GLN A 39 -0.05 7.17 -5.64
CA GLN A 39 0.33 8.40 -4.94
C GLN A 39 0.41 8.20 -3.43
N LYS A 40 -0.60 7.55 -2.82
CA LYS A 40 -0.59 7.19 -1.39
C LYS A 40 0.59 6.29 -1.03
N LEU A 41 0.85 5.27 -1.84
CA LEU A 41 1.95 4.31 -1.64
C LEU A 41 3.33 4.97 -1.67
N ASN A 42 3.53 5.98 -2.53
CA ASN A 42 4.80 6.71 -2.61
C ASN A 42 4.79 8.03 -1.81
N ARG A 43 3.71 8.32 -1.06
CA ARG A 43 3.46 9.59 -0.35
C ARG A 43 3.72 10.85 -1.20
N THR A 44 3.31 10.82 -2.46
CA THR A 44 3.42 11.98 -3.36
C THR A 44 2.18 12.86 -3.28
N ASP A 45 2.31 14.15 -3.63
CA ASP A 45 1.23 15.13 -3.62
C ASP A 45 0.48 15.26 -2.27
N GLY A 46 1.19 14.98 -1.16
CA GLY A 46 0.61 14.99 0.19
C GLY A 46 -0.44 13.90 0.44
N LYS A 47 -0.59 12.93 -0.47
CA LYS A 47 -1.55 11.83 -0.30
C LYS A 47 -0.97 10.76 0.61
N ASP A 48 -1.79 10.30 1.54
CA ASP A 48 -1.45 9.22 2.46
C ASP A 48 -2.64 8.27 2.64
N PHE A 49 -2.39 7.08 3.17
CA PHE A 49 -3.47 6.17 3.57
C PHE A 49 -4.14 6.70 4.84
N TYR A 50 -5.47 6.81 4.81
CA TYR A 50 -6.23 6.96 6.05
C TYR A 50 -6.09 5.68 6.88
N TYR A 51 -6.18 5.81 8.20
CA TYR A 51 -6.04 4.66 9.09
C TYR A 51 -7.04 3.53 8.76
N SER A 52 -8.28 3.88 8.40
CA SER A 52 -9.30 2.91 7.97
C SER A 52 -8.92 2.19 6.67
N GLU A 53 -8.33 2.88 5.70
CA GLU A 53 -7.82 2.28 4.46
C GLU A 53 -6.67 1.31 4.75
N ALA A 54 -5.72 1.73 5.60
CA ALA A 54 -4.60 0.90 6.02
C ALA A 54 -5.07 -0.37 6.75
N GLN A 55 -6.06 -0.27 7.63
CA GLN A 55 -6.67 -1.42 8.30
C GLN A 55 -7.34 -2.39 7.32
N LEU A 56 -8.04 -1.88 6.30
CA LEU A 56 -8.66 -2.73 5.28
C LEU A 56 -7.60 -3.48 4.46
N ILE A 57 -6.55 -2.79 4.04
CA ILE A 57 -5.42 -3.39 3.31
C ILE A 57 -4.74 -4.45 4.18
N ALA A 58 -4.42 -4.13 5.43
CA ALA A 58 -3.77 -5.04 6.37
C ALA A 58 -4.60 -6.30 6.61
N LYS A 59 -5.92 -6.14 6.81
CA LYS A 59 -6.86 -7.26 6.95
C LYS A 59 -6.91 -8.14 5.69
N ASN A 60 -6.89 -7.54 4.50
CA ASN A 60 -6.92 -8.27 3.23
C ASN A 60 -5.62 -9.04 2.96
N LEU A 61 -4.47 -8.49 3.40
CA LEU A 61 -3.16 -9.10 3.27
C LEU A 61 -2.79 -10.02 4.45
N HIS A 62 -3.63 -10.13 5.48
CA HIS A 62 -3.33 -10.88 6.71
C HIS A 62 -2.01 -10.43 7.39
N ILE A 63 -1.76 -9.12 7.40
CA ILE A 63 -0.60 -8.48 8.05
C ILE A 63 -1.07 -7.41 9.04
N GLN A 64 -0.16 -6.81 9.79
CA GLN A 64 -0.42 -5.66 10.65
C GLN A 64 -0.10 -4.35 9.90
N VAL A 65 -0.74 -3.24 10.31
CA VAL A 65 -0.42 -1.92 9.77
C VAL A 65 1.03 -1.52 10.05
N SER A 66 1.62 -2.01 11.14
CA SER A 66 3.05 -1.82 11.45
C SER A 66 3.98 -2.45 10.41
N ASP A 67 3.54 -3.48 9.69
CA ASP A 67 4.32 -4.17 8.66
C ASP A 67 4.43 -3.36 7.36
N PHE A 68 3.82 -2.17 7.31
CA PHE A 68 3.83 -1.32 6.12
C PHE A 68 5.19 -0.65 5.92
N SER A 69 5.96 -0.43 6.98
CA SER A 69 7.26 0.26 6.97
C SER A 69 8.40 -0.67 6.54
#